data_AF-A0A452YC08-F1
#
_entry.id   AF-A0A452YC08-F1
#
_cell.length_a   1.000
_cell.length_b   1.000
_cell.length_c   1.000
_cell.angle_alpha   90.00
_cell.angle_beta   90.00
_cell.angle_gamma   90.00
#
_symmetry.space_group_name_H-M   'P 1'
#
loop_
_entity.id
_entity.type
_entity.pdbx_description
1 polymer ?
#
loop_
_entity_poly.entity_id
_entity_poly.type
_entity_poly.pdbx_seq_one_letter_code
_entity_poly.pdbx_strand_id
1 'polypeptide(L)'
;MCSQSYYPYWKVQAPSQLGMRRAVEVADGFRLFATVTTSKHDFSHALEGRLTYSGLWRKVMLGEPNREDMVNIVNGCYPSLDTISSKLIDTFEKVNSLVSYQFGGLNLAGGFSDGILHRFSLRDLLKWCKRIVGVDLNFEGLGLASSGYQFIYYEAADIFAASLSSPDKRQYVAREIARILGLFHQAETMHPTDKPIIQARHTDLQVGRVTLQCSDKPGINSEGAFC
;
A
#
# COMPACT_ATOMS: atom_id res chain seq x y z
N MET A 1 45.12 -20.88 11.50
CA MET A 1 44.83 -21.43 12.85
C MET A 1 44.38 -20.24 13.69
N CYS A 2 43.10 -20.06 14.03
CA CYS A 2 42.27 -20.96 14.81
C CYS A 2 40.81 -20.86 14.31
N SER A 3 40.22 -22.01 13.96
CA SER A 3 38.78 -22.14 13.76
C SER A 3 38.17 -22.48 15.12
N GLN A 4 37.25 -21.66 15.61
CA GLN A 4 36.33 -22.05 16.67
C GLN A 4 34.92 -21.82 16.16
N SER A 5 34.36 -22.85 15.55
CA SER A 5 32.92 -22.94 15.26
C SER A 5 32.18 -23.18 16.57
N TYR A 6 31.61 -22.12 17.14
CA TYR A 6 30.58 -22.23 18.17
C TYR A 6 29.24 -22.45 17.46
N TYR A 7 28.62 -23.61 17.66
CA TYR A 7 27.26 -23.89 17.23
C TYR A 7 26.31 -23.65 18.42
N PRO A 8 25.57 -22.52 18.47
CA PRO A 8 24.52 -22.37 19.46
C PRO A 8 23.33 -23.25 19.06
N TYR A 9 23.03 -24.26 19.88
CA TYR A 9 21.80 -25.03 19.80
C TYR A 9 20.60 -24.13 20.15
N TRP A 10 19.69 -23.93 19.19
CA TRP A 10 18.43 -23.22 19.43
C TRP A 10 17.31 -24.23 19.68
N LYS A 11 16.68 -24.20 20.87
CA LYS A 11 15.40 -24.86 21.12
C LYS A 11 14.27 -23.82 20.96
N VAL A 12 13.43 -23.98 19.95
CA VAL A 12 12.20 -23.19 19.81
C VAL A 12 11.12 -23.86 20.64
N GLN A 13 10.58 -23.14 21.62
CA GLN A 13 9.54 -23.64 22.51
C GLN A 13 8.17 -23.25 21.95
N ALA A 14 7.49 -24.20 21.30
CA ALA A 14 6.10 -24.01 20.87
C ALA A 14 5.14 -24.25 22.06
N PRO A 15 4.15 -23.39 22.30
CA PRO A 15 3.09 -23.69 23.25
C PRO A 15 2.12 -24.72 22.63
N SER A 16 2.22 -25.99 23.02
CA SER A 16 1.16 -26.98 22.77
C SER A 16 0.15 -26.93 23.92
N GLN A 17 -1.15 -26.89 23.60
CA GLN A 17 -2.28 -26.84 24.56
C GLN A 17 -2.46 -28.09 25.44
N LEU A 18 -1.44 -28.94 25.58
CA LEU A 18 -1.43 -30.07 26.50
C LEU A 18 -0.04 -30.05 27.15
N GLY A 19 0.03 -30.07 28.49
CA GLY A 19 1.20 -29.81 29.32
C GLY A 19 2.45 -30.70 29.14
N MET A 20 2.60 -31.36 27.99
CA MET A 20 3.81 -32.02 27.53
C MET A 20 4.68 -31.02 26.77
N ARG A 21 5.69 -30.44 27.45
CA ARG A 21 6.75 -29.66 26.80
C ARG A 21 7.61 -30.57 25.92
N ARG A 22 7.22 -30.79 24.66
CA ARG A 22 8.11 -31.39 23.66
C ARG A 22 8.95 -30.28 23.03
N ALA A 23 10.27 -30.36 23.21
CA ALA A 23 11.19 -29.49 22.49
C ALA A 23 11.17 -29.89 21.01
N VAL A 24 10.96 -28.92 20.13
CA VAL A 24 11.07 -29.12 18.68
C VAL A 24 12.50 -28.77 18.29
N GLU A 25 13.20 -29.73 17.71
CA GLU A 25 14.51 -29.50 17.11
C GLU A 25 14.32 -28.81 15.76
N VAL A 26 15.19 -27.85 15.48
CA VAL A 26 15.08 -26.99 14.31
C VAL A 26 15.93 -27.60 13.20
N ALA A 27 15.37 -27.69 11.99
CA ALA A 27 16.09 -28.23 10.83
C ALA A 27 17.25 -27.32 10.39
N ASP A 28 18.26 -27.94 9.76
CA ASP A 28 19.37 -27.21 9.15
C ASP A 28 18.88 -26.19 8.12
N GLY A 29 19.36 -24.95 8.25
CA GLY A 29 18.98 -23.84 7.37
C GLY A 29 17.81 -22.99 7.87
N PHE A 30 17.20 -23.31 9.01
CA PHE A 30 16.21 -22.43 9.63
C PHE A 30 16.77 -21.04 9.91
N ARG A 31 15.99 -20.01 9.56
CA ARG A 31 16.33 -18.61 9.81
C ARG A 31 15.10 -17.89 10.33
N LEU A 32 15.32 -17.04 11.34
CA LEU A 32 14.29 -16.18 11.88
C LEU A 32 14.56 -14.73 11.43
N PHE A 33 13.52 -14.09 10.91
CA PHE A 33 13.52 -12.68 10.58
C PHE A 33 12.45 -11.98 11.41
N ALA A 34 12.77 -10.82 11.96
CA ALA A 34 11.83 -10.00 12.72
C ALA A 34 11.90 -8.56 12.21
N THR A 35 10.73 -7.92 12.11
CA THR A 35 10.59 -6.51 11.74
C THR A 35 10.04 -5.75 12.93
N VAL A 36 10.71 -4.67 13.32
CA VAL A 36 10.28 -3.80 14.42
C VAL A 36 10.21 -2.37 13.90
N THR A 37 9.07 -1.71 14.08
CA THR A 37 8.90 -0.28 13.80
C THR A 37 9.32 0.52 15.01
N THR A 38 10.24 1.47 14.86
CA THR A 38 10.77 2.32 15.94
C THR A 38 10.57 3.80 15.62
N SER A 39 10.21 4.60 16.63
CA SER A 39 10.19 6.07 16.53
C SER A 39 11.64 6.61 16.63
N LYS A 40 11.92 7.81 16.10
CA LYS A 40 13.27 8.41 16.05
C LYS A 40 13.96 8.58 17.43
N HIS A 41 13.24 8.42 18.54
CA HIS A 41 13.75 8.66 19.90
C HIS A 41 13.93 7.39 20.76
N ASP A 42 13.48 6.21 20.32
CA ASP A 42 13.38 5.02 21.20
C ASP A 42 14.36 3.88 20.85
N PHE A 43 15.45 4.19 20.16
CA PHE A 43 16.39 3.17 19.67
C PHE A 43 17.07 2.35 20.79
N SER A 44 17.31 2.95 21.96
CA SER A 44 17.95 2.27 23.09
C SER A 44 16.95 1.44 23.91
N HIS A 45 15.80 2.03 24.27
CA HIS A 45 14.90 1.45 25.28
C HIS A 45 13.81 0.52 24.73
N ALA A 46 13.30 0.74 23.51
CA ALA A 46 12.18 -0.06 23.00
C ALA A 46 12.58 -1.49 22.58
N LEU A 47 13.86 -1.72 22.26
CA LEU A 47 14.33 -2.99 21.76
C LEU A 47 14.74 -3.96 22.88
N GLU A 48 15.27 -3.44 23.99
CA GLU A 48 15.69 -4.24 25.16
C GLU A 48 14.52 -5.00 25.80
N GLY A 49 13.31 -4.43 25.77
CA GLY A 49 12.11 -5.07 26.33
C GLY A 49 11.35 -6.01 25.37
N ARG A 50 11.45 -5.80 24.05
CA ARG A 50 10.67 -6.56 23.04
C ARG A 50 11.41 -7.73 22.41
N LEU A 51 12.75 -7.64 22.31
CA LEU A 51 13.60 -8.74 21.86
C LEU A 51 14.53 -9.11 23.00
N THR A 52 14.03 -9.93 23.92
CA THR A 52 14.88 -10.70 24.83
C THR A 52 15.92 -11.39 23.94
N TYR A 53 17.22 -11.27 24.25
CA TYR A 53 18.35 -11.69 23.39
C TYR A 53 18.76 -10.76 22.23
N SER A 54 18.72 -9.44 22.44
CA SER A 54 19.15 -8.42 21.48
C SER A 54 20.54 -8.63 20.84
N GLY A 55 21.45 -9.37 21.49
CA GLY A 55 22.78 -9.73 20.99
C GLY A 55 22.83 -10.84 19.92
N LEU A 56 21.73 -11.58 19.73
CA LEU A 56 21.63 -12.63 18.70
C LEU A 56 21.12 -12.10 17.35
N TRP A 57 20.60 -10.87 17.35
CA TRP A 57 19.98 -10.26 16.18
C TRP A 57 20.98 -9.38 15.45
N ARG A 58 21.17 -9.62 14.16
CA ARG A 58 21.74 -8.61 13.26
C ARG A 58 20.69 -7.55 13.01
N LYS A 59 20.89 -6.35 13.58
CA LYS A 59 19.99 -5.22 13.43
C LYS A 59 20.33 -4.48 12.13
N VAL A 60 19.34 -4.31 11.26
CA VAL A 60 19.46 -3.52 10.03
C VAL A 60 18.45 -2.39 10.10
N MET A 61 18.94 -1.16 10.02
CA MET A 61 18.11 0.03 10.03
C MET A 61 17.62 0.33 8.62
N LEU A 62 16.30 0.35 8.43
CA LEU A 62 15.65 0.75 7.19
C LEU A 62 15.06 2.14 7.39
N GLY A 63 15.56 3.12 6.63
CA GLY A 63 15.01 4.46 6.57
C GLY A 63 13.75 4.53 5.69
N GLU A 64 13.07 5.67 5.75
CA GLU A 64 12.06 5.98 4.74
C GLU A 64 12.76 6.13 3.37
N PRO A 65 12.16 5.61 2.29
CA PRO A 65 12.73 5.70 0.95
C PRO A 65 12.82 7.18 0.55
N ASN A 66 13.98 7.58 0.06
CA ASN A 66 14.13 8.91 -0.51
C ASN A 66 13.48 8.96 -1.92
N ARG A 67 13.49 10.14 -2.56
CA ARG A 67 12.88 10.30 -3.87
C ARG A 67 13.48 9.40 -4.96
N GLU A 68 14.80 9.21 -4.95
CA GLU A 68 15.50 8.32 -5.88
C GLU A 68 15.13 6.86 -5.64
N ASP A 69 15.05 6.43 -4.37
CA ASP A 69 14.57 5.10 -4.00
C ASP A 69 13.14 4.87 -4.51
N MET A 70 12.26 5.86 -4.35
CA MET A 70 10.87 5.76 -4.85
C MET A 70 10.81 5.59 -6.37
N VAL A 71 11.62 6.35 -7.13
CA VAL A 71 11.72 6.19 -8.59
C VAL A 71 12.19 4.77 -8.93
N ASN A 72 13.27 4.31 -8.30
CA ASN A 72 13.84 2.99 -8.54
C ASN A 72 12.85 1.86 -8.19
N ILE A 73 12.12 1.99 -7.09
CA ILE A 73 11.10 1.03 -6.67
C ILE A 73 9.93 1.01 -7.66
N VAL A 74 9.41 2.19 -8.06
CA VAL A 74 8.29 2.28 -9.01
C VAL A 74 8.69 1.69 -10.35
N ASN A 75 9.85 2.07 -10.89
CA ASN A 75 10.32 1.59 -12.19
C ASN A 75 10.68 0.09 -12.14
N GLY A 76 11.21 -0.40 -11.02
CA GLY A 76 11.49 -1.82 -10.84
C GLY A 76 10.23 -2.68 -10.71
N CYS A 77 9.18 -2.16 -10.08
CA CYS A 77 7.89 -2.86 -9.95
C CYS A 77 6.99 -2.72 -11.19
N TYR A 78 7.05 -1.58 -11.88
CA TYR A 78 6.17 -1.20 -12.97
C TYR A 78 6.95 -0.49 -14.09
N PRO A 79 7.75 -1.22 -14.90
CA PRO A 79 8.59 -0.61 -15.93
C PRO A 79 7.84 0.24 -16.96
N SER A 80 6.57 -0.10 -17.24
CA SER A 80 5.71 0.66 -18.15
C SER A 80 5.38 2.09 -17.68
N LEU A 81 5.61 2.39 -16.40
CA LEU A 81 5.40 3.72 -15.82
C LEU A 81 6.66 4.59 -15.82
N ASP A 82 7.80 4.12 -16.32
CA ASP A 82 9.08 4.83 -16.26
C ASP A 82 8.98 6.28 -16.75
N THR A 83 8.26 6.50 -17.85
CA THR A 83 8.08 7.82 -18.46
C THR A 83 7.25 8.80 -17.61
N ILE A 84 6.43 8.29 -16.68
CA ILE A 84 5.54 9.10 -15.83
C ILE A 84 5.82 8.97 -14.32
N SER A 85 6.76 8.10 -13.92
CA SER A 85 7.06 7.78 -12.52
C SER A 85 7.38 9.03 -11.69
N SER A 86 8.19 9.93 -12.24
CA SER A 86 8.52 11.21 -11.62
C SER A 86 7.27 12.06 -11.36
N LYS A 87 6.34 12.11 -12.32
CA LYS A 87 5.09 12.88 -12.18
C LYS A 87 4.15 12.25 -11.14
N LEU A 88 4.10 10.91 -11.06
CA LEU A 88 3.34 10.19 -10.04
C LEU A 88 3.90 10.46 -8.64
N ILE A 89 5.22 10.38 -8.47
CA ILE A 89 5.90 10.67 -7.20
C ILE A 89 5.70 12.13 -6.79
N ASP A 90 5.87 13.08 -7.71
CA ASP A 90 5.62 14.50 -7.44
C ASP A 90 4.17 14.75 -6.98
N THR A 91 3.21 14.04 -7.58
CA THR A 91 1.79 14.11 -7.17
C THR A 91 1.60 13.56 -5.77
N PHE A 92 2.16 12.38 -5.49
CA PHE A 92 2.11 11.75 -4.18
C PHE A 92 2.71 12.64 -3.08
N GLU A 93 3.90 13.21 -3.30
CA GLU A 93 4.56 14.11 -2.34
C GLU A 93 3.74 15.38 -2.08
N LYS A 94 3.22 16.01 -3.14
CA LYS A 94 2.38 17.22 -3.02
C LYS A 94 1.08 16.94 -2.28
N VAL A 95 0.41 15.83 -2.57
CA VAL A 95 -0.81 15.41 -1.87
C VAL A 95 -0.51 15.12 -0.40
N ASN A 96 0.59 14.42 -0.09
CA ASN A 96 1.01 14.17 1.28
C ASN A 96 1.33 15.44 2.06
N SER A 97 2.01 16.39 1.42
CA SER A 97 2.31 17.71 1.97
C SER A 97 1.01 18.46 2.27
N LEU A 98 0.11 18.55 1.31
CA LEU A 98 -1.18 19.22 1.43
C LEU A 98 -2.00 18.68 2.60
N VAL A 99 -2.12 17.36 2.71
CA VAL A 99 -2.89 16.72 3.78
C VAL A 99 -2.21 16.90 5.14
N SER A 100 -0.88 16.91 5.17
CA SER A 100 -0.11 17.17 6.40
C SER A 100 -0.27 18.61 6.89
N TYR A 101 -0.26 19.62 6.00
CA TYR A 101 -0.31 21.04 6.38
C TYR A 101 -1.72 21.57 6.61
N GLN A 102 -2.72 21.10 5.86
CA GLN A 102 -4.07 21.64 5.92
C GLN A 102 -5.01 20.86 6.84
N PHE A 103 -4.76 19.57 7.02
CA PHE A 103 -5.60 18.71 7.86
C PHE A 103 -4.87 18.21 9.10
N GLY A 104 -3.53 18.30 9.14
CA GLY A 104 -2.75 18.27 10.37
C GLY A 104 -2.72 19.69 10.95
N GLY A 105 -3.47 19.91 12.03
CA GLY A 105 -3.53 21.22 12.68
C GLY A 105 -2.15 21.81 12.96
N LEU A 106 -2.02 23.13 12.79
CA LEU A 106 -0.89 23.91 13.28
C LEU A 106 -0.71 23.70 14.80
N ASN A 107 0.06 22.71 15.21
CA ASN A 107 0.64 22.69 16.55
C ASN A 107 1.97 23.48 16.51
N LEU A 108 1.83 24.79 16.44
CA LEU A 108 2.83 25.78 16.88
C LEU A 108 2.89 25.77 18.42
N ALA A 109 3.18 24.62 19.03
CA ALA A 109 3.57 24.47 20.43
C ALA A 109 3.92 23.01 20.66
N GLY A 110 5.08 22.75 21.27
CA GLY A 110 5.51 21.41 21.63
C GLY A 110 4.41 20.66 22.39
N GLY A 111 3.89 19.61 21.77
CA GLY A 111 2.80 18.81 22.31
C GLY A 111 2.55 17.61 21.41
N PHE A 112 3.10 16.47 21.81
CA PHE A 112 2.81 15.17 21.22
C PHE A 112 1.33 14.84 21.44
N SER A 113 0.48 15.11 20.44
CA SER A 113 -0.84 14.50 20.33
C SER A 113 -1.40 14.69 18.91
N ASP A 114 -1.78 13.59 18.27
CA ASP A 114 -2.70 13.48 17.12
C ASP A 114 -2.26 13.92 15.70
N GLY A 115 -1.01 14.33 15.48
CA GLY A 115 -0.50 14.72 14.15
C GLY A 115 -0.24 13.59 13.12
N ILE A 116 -0.71 12.37 13.38
CA ILE A 116 -0.44 11.16 12.58
C ILE A 116 -1.58 10.84 11.59
N LEU A 117 -2.72 11.54 11.64
CA LEU A 117 -3.94 10.93 11.13
C LEU A 117 -4.00 10.71 9.61
N HIS A 118 -3.25 11.46 8.78
CA HIS A 118 -3.31 11.27 7.32
C HIS A 118 -1.98 11.54 6.61
N ARG A 119 -1.08 10.55 6.58
CA ARG A 119 -0.01 10.47 5.58
C ARG A 119 -0.19 9.21 4.75
N PHE A 120 -0.21 9.37 3.43
CA PHE A 120 -0.13 8.29 2.48
C PHE A 120 1.28 7.71 2.49
N SER A 121 1.35 6.39 2.48
CA SER A 121 2.60 5.63 2.52
C SER A 121 3.05 5.25 1.11
N LEU A 122 4.28 4.74 0.98
CA LEU A 122 4.75 4.11 -0.26
C LEU A 122 3.79 3.01 -0.75
N ARG A 123 3.07 2.33 0.14
CA ARG A 123 2.05 1.34 -0.23
C ARG A 123 0.93 1.96 -1.06
N ASP A 124 0.51 3.17 -0.74
CA ASP A 124 -0.58 3.88 -1.43
C ASP A 124 -0.11 4.33 -2.83
N LEU A 125 1.12 4.82 -2.93
CA LEU A 125 1.77 5.09 -4.22
C LEU A 125 1.85 3.83 -5.09
N LEU A 126 2.32 2.71 -4.54
CA LEU A 126 2.45 1.45 -5.28
C LEU A 126 1.07 0.87 -5.66
N LYS A 127 0.06 1.06 -4.82
CA LYS A 127 -1.33 0.70 -5.14
C LYS A 127 -1.86 1.52 -6.30
N TRP A 128 -1.56 2.83 -6.33
CA TRP A 128 -1.93 3.70 -7.44
C TRP A 128 -1.24 3.28 -8.74
N CYS A 129 0.08 3.06 -8.70
CA CYS A 129 0.84 2.54 -9.83
C CYS A 129 0.24 1.24 -10.38
N LYS A 130 -0.07 0.28 -9.50
CA LYS A 130 -0.70 -0.99 -9.88
C LYS A 130 -2.01 -0.80 -10.66
N ARG A 131 -2.84 0.15 -10.24
CA ARG A 131 -4.14 0.41 -10.89
C ARG A 131 -3.97 1.11 -12.23
N ILE A 132 -2.94 1.94 -12.39
CA ILE A 132 -2.57 2.54 -13.67
C ILE A 132 -2.14 1.45 -14.66
N VAL A 133 -1.28 0.53 -14.26
CA VAL A 133 -0.80 -0.58 -15.13
C VAL A 133 -1.90 -1.59 -15.47
N GLY A 134 -2.91 -1.74 -14.62
CA GLY A 134 -4.04 -2.65 -14.89
C GLY A 134 -4.91 -2.27 -16.09
N VAL A 135 -4.60 -1.16 -16.77
CA VAL A 135 -5.26 -0.70 -18.00
C VAL A 135 -4.18 -0.54 -19.07
N ASP A 136 -4.44 -1.05 -20.28
CA ASP A 136 -3.56 -0.91 -21.46
C ASP A 136 -3.51 0.55 -21.93
N LEU A 137 -2.84 1.39 -21.16
CA LEU A 137 -2.50 2.76 -21.54
C LEU A 137 -1.18 2.72 -22.30
N ASN A 138 -1.19 3.13 -23.56
CA ASN A 138 0.05 3.27 -24.32
C ASN A 138 0.76 4.57 -23.89
N PHE A 139 1.83 4.44 -23.12
CA PHE A 139 2.65 5.55 -22.63
C PHE A 139 3.79 5.94 -23.58
N GLU A 140 4.03 5.16 -24.63
CA GLU A 140 5.12 5.41 -25.57
C GLU A 140 4.69 6.40 -26.68
N GLY A 141 5.36 7.55 -26.74
CA GLY A 141 5.60 8.26 -28.00
C GLY A 141 4.86 9.57 -28.28
N LEU A 142 3.70 9.85 -27.69
CA LEU A 142 3.08 11.18 -27.72
C LEU A 142 2.31 11.36 -26.43
N GLY A 143 2.54 12.47 -25.72
CA GLY A 143 2.02 12.71 -24.38
C GLY A 143 0.58 12.21 -24.21
N LEU A 144 0.35 11.45 -23.13
CA LEU A 144 -0.95 10.90 -22.73
C LEU A 144 -2.09 11.79 -23.22
N ALA A 145 -2.93 11.26 -24.12
CA ALA A 145 -4.16 11.92 -24.54
C ALA A 145 -4.94 12.37 -23.28
N SER A 146 -5.73 13.43 -23.35
CA SER A 146 -6.49 13.97 -22.19
C SER A 146 -7.25 12.89 -21.41
N SER A 147 -7.68 11.82 -22.08
CA SER A 147 -8.35 10.65 -21.50
C SER A 147 -7.45 9.81 -20.57
N GLY A 148 -6.16 9.68 -20.88
CA GLY A 148 -5.20 8.92 -20.07
C GLY A 148 -4.88 9.62 -18.75
N TYR A 149 -4.69 10.95 -18.77
CA TYR A 149 -4.52 11.72 -17.53
C TYR A 149 -5.79 11.74 -16.67
N GLN A 150 -6.97 11.74 -17.31
CA GLN A 150 -8.24 11.59 -16.62
C GLN A 150 -8.36 10.25 -15.90
N PHE A 151 -7.89 9.15 -16.50
CA PHE A 151 -7.85 7.85 -15.81
C PHE A 151 -6.89 7.86 -14.61
N ILE A 152 -5.67 8.35 -14.81
CA ILE A 152 -4.66 8.50 -13.75
C ILE A 152 -5.21 9.31 -12.56
N TYR A 153 -5.95 10.37 -12.88
CA TYR A 153 -6.65 11.20 -11.91
C TYR A 153 -7.69 10.43 -11.11
N TYR A 154 -8.61 9.69 -11.76
CA TYR A 154 -9.63 8.95 -11.04
C TYR A 154 -9.03 7.90 -10.10
N GLU A 155 -7.98 7.20 -10.54
CA GLU A 155 -7.29 6.25 -9.67
C GLU A 155 -6.60 6.92 -8.47
N ALA A 156 -6.08 8.13 -8.67
CA ALA A 156 -5.50 8.92 -7.57
C ALA A 156 -6.59 9.37 -6.59
N ALA A 157 -7.74 9.85 -7.08
CA ALA A 157 -8.86 10.29 -6.25
C ALA A 157 -9.44 9.12 -5.44
N ASP A 158 -9.58 7.93 -6.03
CA ASP A 158 -10.08 6.72 -5.36
C ASP A 158 -9.15 6.20 -4.26
N ILE A 159 -7.86 6.54 -4.32
CA ILE A 159 -6.89 6.13 -3.30
C ILE A 159 -6.71 7.21 -2.24
N PHE A 160 -6.48 8.46 -2.67
CA PHE A 160 -6.09 9.54 -1.76
C PHE A 160 -7.28 10.35 -1.26
N ALA A 161 -8.24 10.69 -2.12
CA ALA A 161 -9.40 11.45 -1.68
C ALA A 161 -10.39 10.53 -0.96
N ALA A 162 -10.74 9.38 -1.53
CA ALA A 162 -11.78 8.50 -0.97
C ALA A 162 -11.46 7.96 0.44
N SER A 163 -10.17 7.91 0.83
CA SER A 163 -9.75 7.49 2.17
C SER A 163 -9.97 8.53 3.27
N LEU A 164 -10.32 9.78 2.92
CA LEU A 164 -10.56 10.84 3.89
C LEU A 164 -12.01 10.77 4.40
N SER A 165 -12.19 11.01 5.70
CA SER A 165 -13.48 10.87 6.37
C SER A 165 -14.48 12.00 6.06
N SER A 166 -14.01 13.20 5.77
CA SER A 166 -14.87 14.38 5.52
C SER A 166 -15.07 14.64 4.03
N PRO A 167 -16.33 14.82 3.56
CA PRO A 167 -16.61 15.09 2.15
C PRO A 167 -15.92 16.35 1.62
N ASP A 168 -15.79 17.40 2.43
CA ASP A 168 -15.10 18.64 2.05
C ASP A 168 -13.62 18.39 1.84
N LYS A 169 -12.98 17.60 2.73
CA LYS A 169 -11.58 17.19 2.57
C LYS A 169 -11.38 16.35 1.31
N ARG A 170 -12.31 15.42 1.03
CA ARG A 170 -12.29 14.60 -0.19
C ARG A 170 -12.36 15.48 -1.44
N GLN A 171 -13.30 16.41 -1.49
CA GLN A 171 -13.48 17.31 -2.62
C GLN A 171 -12.26 18.22 -2.82
N TYR A 172 -11.71 18.72 -1.72
CA TYR A 172 -10.51 19.56 -1.76
C TYR A 172 -9.30 18.81 -2.31
N VAL A 173 -9.00 17.63 -1.78
CA VAL A 173 -7.87 16.79 -2.24
C VAL A 173 -8.08 16.35 -3.69
N ALA A 174 -9.29 15.96 -4.07
CA ALA A 174 -9.61 15.61 -5.46
C ALA A 174 -9.37 16.79 -6.41
N ARG A 175 -9.77 18.02 -6.04
CA ARG A 175 -9.50 19.21 -6.85
C ARG A 175 -8.01 19.49 -6.99
N GLU A 176 -7.27 19.34 -5.91
CA GLU A 176 -5.83 19.59 -5.93
C GLU A 176 -5.07 18.56 -6.76
N ILE A 177 -5.45 17.28 -6.72
CA ILE A 177 -4.87 16.25 -7.58
C ILE A 177 -5.09 16.60 -9.06
N ALA A 178 -6.29 17.06 -9.44
CA ALA A 178 -6.56 17.50 -10.80
C ALA A 178 -5.64 18.66 -11.21
N ARG A 179 -5.44 19.63 -10.31
CA ARG A 179 -4.53 20.76 -10.51
C ARG A 179 -3.09 20.33 -10.73
N ILE A 180 -2.58 19.40 -9.91
CA ILE A 180 -1.21 18.89 -10.01
C ILE A 180 -0.99 18.13 -11.32
N LEU A 181 -2.00 17.36 -11.77
CA LEU A 181 -1.92 16.59 -13.01
C LEU A 181 -2.12 17.43 -14.27
N GLY A 182 -2.64 18.65 -14.14
CA GLY A 182 -2.85 19.60 -15.24
C GLY A 182 -4.28 19.62 -15.82
N LEU A 183 -5.27 19.08 -15.11
CA LEU A 183 -6.66 18.93 -15.56
C LEU A 183 -7.55 20.12 -15.17
N PHE A 184 -7.05 21.34 -15.34
CA PHE A 184 -7.66 22.57 -14.81
C PHE A 184 -9.11 22.83 -15.25
N HIS A 185 -9.51 22.40 -16.45
CA HIS A 185 -10.82 22.73 -17.03
C HIS A 185 -11.91 21.70 -16.70
N GLN A 186 -11.55 20.57 -16.08
CA GLN A 186 -12.48 19.49 -15.75
C GLN A 186 -12.58 19.23 -14.23
N ALA A 187 -11.76 19.90 -13.41
CA ALA A 187 -11.73 19.70 -11.96
C ALA A 187 -13.06 19.98 -11.24
N GLU A 188 -13.93 20.82 -11.82
CA GLU A 188 -15.25 21.14 -11.28
C GLU A 188 -16.36 20.17 -11.75
N THR A 189 -16.16 19.47 -12.86
CA THR A 189 -17.14 18.52 -13.41
C THR A 189 -16.81 17.06 -13.08
N MET A 190 -15.56 16.77 -12.76
CA MET A 190 -15.08 15.44 -12.40
C MET A 190 -15.28 15.16 -10.91
N HIS A 191 -16.53 15.01 -10.49
CA HIS A 191 -16.82 14.53 -9.14
C HIS A 191 -16.78 12.99 -9.09
N PRO A 192 -15.94 12.38 -8.23
CA PRO A 192 -15.97 10.92 -8.03
C PRO A 192 -17.24 10.41 -7.33
N THR A 193 -18.20 11.29 -7.05
CA THR A 193 -19.39 11.04 -6.23
C THR A 193 -20.54 10.40 -7.00
N ASP A 194 -20.38 10.16 -8.30
CA ASP A 194 -21.40 9.48 -9.09
C ASP A 194 -21.63 8.07 -8.54
N LYS A 195 -22.86 7.81 -8.10
CA LYS A 195 -23.27 6.48 -7.65
C LYS A 195 -22.91 5.49 -8.76
N PRO A 196 -22.15 4.41 -8.47
CA PRO A 196 -21.75 3.47 -9.49
C PRO A 196 -23.00 2.84 -10.09
N ILE A 197 -23.09 2.85 -11.42
CA ILE A 197 -24.15 2.14 -12.13
C ILE A 197 -23.95 0.65 -11.87
N ILE A 198 -24.98 -0.01 -11.34
CA ILE A 198 -24.97 -1.45 -11.10
C ILE A 198 -25.77 -2.11 -12.23
N GLN A 199 -25.11 -2.94 -13.02
CA GLN A 199 -25.75 -3.77 -14.04
C GLN A 199 -25.43 -5.23 -13.74
N ALA A 200 -26.44 -5.99 -13.34
CA ALA A 200 -26.32 -7.43 -13.17
C ALA A 200 -26.75 -8.13 -14.46
N ARG A 201 -25.90 -9.00 -14.99
CA ARG A 201 -26.20 -9.93 -16.08
C ARG A 201 -26.07 -11.36 -15.56
N HIS A 202 -26.43 -12.33 -16.41
CA HIS A 202 -26.44 -13.74 -16.02
C HIS A 202 -25.05 -14.29 -15.67
N THR A 203 -24.02 -13.81 -16.37
CA THR A 203 -22.62 -14.29 -16.24
C THR A 203 -21.71 -13.29 -15.54
N ASP A 204 -22.15 -12.04 -15.39
CA ASP A 204 -21.32 -10.99 -14.80
C ASP A 204 -22.13 -9.94 -14.02
N LEU A 205 -21.45 -9.29 -13.09
CA LEU A 205 -21.94 -8.16 -12.34
C LEU A 205 -21.02 -6.97 -12.62
N GLN A 206 -21.54 -5.97 -13.32
CA GLN A 206 -20.86 -4.70 -13.54
C GLN A 206 -21.26 -3.71 -12.43
N VAL A 207 -20.27 -3.22 -11.68
CA VAL A 207 -20.43 -2.16 -10.67
C VAL A 207 -19.50 -1.02 -11.03
N GLY A 208 -20.07 0.06 -11.59
CA GLY A 208 -19.31 1.20 -12.10
C GLY A 208 -18.30 0.77 -13.16
N ARG A 209 -17.00 0.87 -12.83
CA ARG A 209 -15.88 0.59 -13.74
C ARG A 209 -15.37 -0.85 -13.67
N VAL A 210 -15.93 -1.68 -12.78
CA VAL A 210 -15.49 -3.05 -12.52
C VAL A 210 -16.54 -4.05 -13.00
N THR A 211 -16.09 -5.12 -13.66
CA THR A 211 -16.91 -6.25 -14.07
C THR A 211 -16.44 -7.50 -13.32
N LEU A 212 -17.32 -8.13 -12.55
CA LEU A 212 -17.05 -9.37 -11.82
C LEU A 212 -17.73 -10.53 -12.55
N GLN A 213 -17.01 -11.61 -12.80
CA GLN A 213 -17.63 -12.83 -13.34
C GLN A 213 -18.43 -13.52 -12.22
N CYS A 214 -19.72 -13.75 -12.47
CA CYS A 214 -20.53 -14.60 -11.63
C CYS A 214 -20.11 -16.04 -11.88
N SER A 215 -19.52 -16.69 -10.88
CA SER A 215 -19.32 -18.14 -10.95
C SER A 215 -20.66 -18.82 -10.72
N ASP A 216 -21.13 -19.57 -11.71
CA ASP A 216 -22.19 -20.54 -11.47
C ASP A 216 -21.72 -21.53 -10.41
N LYS A 217 -22.55 -21.79 -9.39
CA LYS A 217 -22.28 -22.88 -8.44
C LYS A 217 -22.08 -24.16 -9.26
N PRO A 218 -21.02 -24.96 -9.05
CA PRO A 218 -20.95 -26.27 -9.67
C PRO A 218 -22.19 -27.05 -9.22
N GLY A 219 -23.04 -27.39 -10.19
CA GLY A 219 -24.25 -28.15 -9.98
C GLY A 219 -23.88 -29.46 -9.28
N ILE A 220 -24.49 -29.71 -8.13
CA ILE A 220 -24.49 -31.04 -7.54
C ILE A 220 -25.31 -31.89 -8.51
N ASN A 221 -24.61 -32.73 -9.27
CA ASN A 221 -25.18 -33.65 -10.24
C ASN A 221 -26.31 -34.46 -9.58
N SER A 222 -27.52 -34.32 -10.11
CA SER A 222 -28.58 -35.31 -9.93
C SER A 222 -28.31 -36.45 -10.90
N GLU A 223 -27.54 -37.44 -10.47
CA GLU A 223 -27.46 -38.75 -11.12
C GLU A 223 -28.06 -39.79 -10.16
N GLY A 224 -29.05 -40.54 -10.65
CA GLY A 224 -29.65 -41.62 -9.89
C GLY A 224 -31.06 -41.98 -10.34
N ALA A 225 -31.20 -42.39 -11.60
CA ALA A 225 -32.29 -43.28 -11.96
C ALA A 225 -32.02 -44.64 -11.30
N PHE A 226 -32.92 -45.08 -10.43
CA PHE A 226 -33.12 -46.49 -10.13
C PHE A 226 -34.61 -46.77 -10.04
N CYS A 227 -34.98 -47.90 -10.62
CA CYS A 227 -36.32 -48.45 -10.74
C CYS A 227 -37.06 -48.59 -9.42
#